data_AF-A0A834WK54-F1
#
_entry.id   AF-A0A834WK54-F1
#
_cell.length_a   1.000
_cell.length_b   1.000
_cell.length_c   1.000
_cell.angle_alpha   90.00
_cell.angle_beta   90.00
_cell.angle_gamma   90.00
#
_symmetry.space_group_name_H-M   'P 1'
#
loop_
_entity.id
_entity.type
_entity.pdbx_description
1 polymer ?
#
loop_
_entity_poly.entity_id
_entity_poly.type
_entity_poly.pdbx_seq_one_letter_code
_entity_poly.pdbx_strand_id
1 'polypeptide(L)'
;MEEEQGATIQPEDVPQDLFRDKPWGKDPVDGKTWIYPINDDSELHHLLQEEIDKRLEAENATLKKTVYEQKEVNASLKQTVDEQKEVIAGYKDKFEEYDRLFGQLFSKLQGDQGTPRDN
;
A
#
# COMPACT_ATOMS: atom_id res chain seq x y z
N MET A 1 -27.34 -34.34 -36.36
CA MET A 1 -26.91 -32.96 -36.65
C MET A 1 -27.53 -32.13 -35.54
N GLU A 2 -26.77 -31.90 -34.47
CA GLU A 2 -27.18 -31.01 -33.40
C GLU A 2 -26.68 -29.61 -33.81
N GLU A 3 -27.61 -28.68 -33.98
CA GLU A 3 -27.30 -27.27 -34.22
C GLU A 3 -26.66 -26.72 -32.95
N GLU A 4 -25.39 -26.31 -33.03
CA GLU A 4 -24.74 -25.51 -31.98
C GLU A 4 -25.55 -24.21 -31.83
N GLN A 5 -26.37 -24.16 -30.77
CA GLN A 5 -27.03 -22.94 -30.37
C GLN A 5 -25.93 -21.98 -29.91
N GLY A 6 -25.58 -21.03 -30.79
CA GLY A 6 -24.67 -19.95 -30.47
C GLY A 6 -25.11 -19.28 -29.17
N ALA A 7 -24.16 -19.12 -28.24
CA ALA A 7 -24.45 -18.55 -26.93
C ALA A 7 -25.00 -17.13 -27.10
N THR A 8 -26.28 -16.93 -26.78
CA THR A 8 -26.88 -15.59 -26.73
C THR A 8 -26.34 -14.89 -25.49
N ILE A 9 -25.25 -14.14 -25.63
CA ILE A 9 -24.73 -13.27 -24.57
C ILE A 9 -25.68 -12.08 -24.44
N GLN A 10 -26.23 -11.84 -23.25
CA GLN A 10 -27.11 -10.69 -23.05
C GLN A 10 -26.29 -9.40 -23.04
N PRO A 11 -26.78 -8.29 -23.64
CA PRO A 11 -26.03 -7.04 -23.77
C PRO A 11 -25.51 -6.45 -22.45
N GLU A 12 -26.21 -6.72 -21.34
CA GLU A 12 -25.83 -6.32 -19.98
C GLU A 12 -24.61 -7.06 -19.40
N ASP A 13 -24.31 -8.26 -19.91
CA ASP A 13 -23.20 -9.10 -19.45
C ASP A 13 -21.88 -8.73 -20.12
N VAL A 14 -21.92 -7.88 -21.17
CA VAL A 14 -20.72 -7.39 -21.82
C VAL A 14 -20.32 -6.03 -21.25
N PRO A 15 -19.10 -5.88 -20.70
CA PRO A 15 -18.61 -4.59 -20.23
C PRO A 15 -18.73 -3.53 -21.32
N GLN A 16 -19.59 -2.53 -21.10
CA GLN A 16 -19.96 -1.51 -22.10
C GLN A 16 -18.75 -0.70 -22.59
N ASP A 17 -17.70 -0.62 -21.78
CA ASP A 17 -16.44 0.05 -22.12
C ASP A 17 -15.68 -0.64 -23.27
N LEU A 18 -15.88 -1.96 -23.49
CA LEU A 18 -15.23 -2.73 -24.56
C LEU A 18 -15.71 -2.34 -25.96
N PHE A 19 -16.93 -1.79 -26.07
CA PHE A 19 -17.56 -1.46 -27.36
C PHE A 19 -17.87 0.02 -27.54
N ARG A 20 -17.37 0.86 -26.63
CA ARG A 20 -17.61 2.30 -26.62
C ARG A 20 -17.25 2.99 -27.94
N ASP A 21 -16.21 2.47 -28.62
CA ASP A 21 -15.68 3.03 -29.87
C ASP A 21 -16.07 2.23 -31.13
N LYS A 22 -16.83 1.13 -31.00
CA LYS A 22 -17.30 0.36 -32.17
C LYS A 22 -18.61 0.95 -32.71
N PRO A 23 -18.82 0.94 -34.04
CA PRO A 23 -20.04 1.49 -34.63
C PRO A 23 -21.25 0.68 -34.16
N TRP A 24 -22.18 1.37 -33.50
CA TRP A 24 -23.46 0.79 -33.11
C TRP A 24 -24.39 0.74 -34.33
N GLY A 25 -24.87 -0.45 -34.68
CA GLY A 25 -25.95 -0.62 -35.65
C GLY A 25 -27.31 -0.40 -34.97
N LYS A 26 -28.32 0.09 -35.70
CA LYS A 26 -29.71 0.08 -35.23
C LYS A 26 -30.48 -0.97 -36.02
N ASP A 27 -31.24 -1.80 -35.32
CA ASP A 27 -32.18 -2.75 -35.91
C ASP A 27 -33.19 -1.96 -36.77
N PRO A 28 -33.32 -2.24 -38.07
CA PRO A 28 -34.27 -1.55 -38.93
C PRO A 28 -35.74 -1.93 -38.63
N VAL A 29 -36.00 -2.97 -37.84
CA VAL A 29 -37.34 -3.50 -37.54
C VAL A 29 -37.89 -2.97 -36.22
N ASP A 30 -37.06 -2.91 -35.17
CA ASP A 30 -37.50 -2.47 -33.83
C ASP A 30 -36.73 -1.26 -33.27
N GLY A 31 -35.73 -0.76 -33.99
CA GLY A 31 -34.94 0.41 -33.63
C GLY A 31 -33.95 0.19 -32.47
N LYS A 32 -33.81 -1.05 -31.97
CA LYS A 32 -32.85 -1.37 -30.90
C LYS A 32 -31.43 -1.28 -31.42
N THR A 33 -30.56 -0.74 -30.58
CA THR A 33 -29.14 -0.64 -30.86
C THR A 33 -28.49 -2.02 -30.66
N TRP A 34 -27.88 -2.58 -31.71
CA TRP A 34 -27.05 -3.77 -31.62
C TRP A 34 -25.59 -3.39 -31.83
N ILE A 35 -24.72 -3.98 -31.02
CA ILE A 35 -23.28 -3.99 -31.28
C ILE A 35 -23.10 -4.77 -32.59
N TYR A 36 -22.27 -4.28 -33.52
CA TYR A 36 -21.89 -5.06 -34.70
C TYR A 36 -21.55 -6.47 -34.24
N PRO A 37 -22.21 -7.52 -34.77
CA PRO A 37 -22.02 -8.87 -34.27
C PRO A 37 -20.54 -9.18 -34.43
N ILE A 38 -19.88 -9.44 -33.30
CA ILE A 38 -18.62 -10.13 -33.32
C ILE A 38 -18.96 -11.50 -33.89
N ASN A 39 -18.71 -11.66 -35.19
CA ASN A 39 -19.15 -12.82 -35.95
C ASN A 39 -18.32 -14.08 -35.64
N ASP A 40 -17.32 -13.95 -34.76
CA ASP A 40 -16.38 -14.99 -34.39
C ASP A 40 -16.01 -14.85 -32.90
N ASP A 41 -16.29 -15.89 -32.12
CA ASP A 41 -15.94 -15.99 -30.71
C ASP A 41 -14.44 -15.70 -30.46
N SER A 42 -13.58 -15.91 -31.46
CA SER A 42 -12.16 -15.57 -31.41
C SER A 42 -11.87 -14.07 -31.29
N GLU A 43 -12.67 -13.19 -31.90
CA GLU A 43 -12.46 -11.74 -31.81
C GLU A 43 -12.92 -11.20 -30.44
N LEU A 44 -14.00 -11.76 -29.89
CA LEU A 44 -14.47 -11.43 -28.54
C LEU A 44 -13.45 -11.88 -27.49
N HIS A 45 -12.92 -13.10 -27.63
CA HIS A 45 -11.89 -13.63 -26.76
C HIS A 45 -10.62 -12.77 -26.77
N HIS A 46 -10.18 -12.31 -27.95
CA HIS A 46 -9.02 -11.43 -28.05
C HIS A 46 -9.24 -10.09 -27.36
N LEU A 47 -10.40 -9.44 -27.56
CA LEU A 47 -10.71 -8.16 -26.93
C LEU A 47 -10.81 -8.27 -25.40
N LEU A 48 -11.42 -9.35 -24.91
CA LEU A 48 -11.47 -9.62 -23.47
C LEU A 48 -10.07 -9.86 -22.90
N GLN A 49 -9.23 -10.62 -23.60
CA GLN A 49 -7.86 -10.87 -23.18
C GLN A 49 -7.03 -9.58 -23.14
N GLU A 50 -7.16 -8.71 -24.14
CA GLU A 50 -6.47 -7.42 -24.19
C GLU A 50 -6.87 -6.51 -23.02
N GLU A 51 -8.16 -6.42 -22.70
CA GLU A 51 -8.64 -5.62 -21.56
C GLU A 51 -8.20 -6.23 -20.22
N ILE A 52 -8.18 -7.56 -20.09
CA ILE A 52 -7.63 -8.25 -18.91
C ILE A 52 -6.15 -7.92 -18.76
N ASP A 53 -5.35 -8.05 -19.81
CA ASP A 53 -3.92 -7.80 -19.78
C ASP A 53 -3.62 -6.35 -19.42
N LYS A 54 -4.37 -5.41 -19.99
CA LYS A 54 -4.26 -3.98 -19.67
C LYS A 54 -4.60 -3.67 -18.22
N ARG A 55 -5.65 -4.28 -17.67
CA ARG A 55 -6.01 -4.13 -16.24
C ARG A 55 -4.95 -4.73 -15.33
N LEU A 56 -4.44 -5.92 -15.66
CA LEU A 56 -3.37 -6.58 -14.93
C LEU A 56 -2.08 -5.75 -14.95
N GLU A 57 -1.74 -5.14 -16.08
CA GLU A 57 -0.56 -4.27 -16.17
C GLU A 57 -0.71 -3.02 -15.29
N ALA A 58 -1.87 -2.36 -15.32
CA ALA A 58 -2.15 -1.20 -14.49
C ALA A 58 -2.15 -1.52 -12.99
N GLU A 59 -2.74 -2.64 -12.59
CA GLU A 59 -2.74 -3.12 -11.20
C GLU A 59 -1.31 -3.46 -10.74
N ASN A 60 -0.54 -4.18 -11.57
CA ASN A 60 0.85 -4.50 -11.28
C ASN A 60 1.72 -3.25 -11.14
N ALA A 61 1.53 -2.24 -11.99
CA ALA A 61 2.24 -0.96 -11.89
C ALA A 61 1.91 -0.25 -10.57
N THR A 62 0.64 -0.23 -10.19
CA THR A 62 0.17 0.36 -8.93
C THR A 62 0.76 -0.37 -7.73
N LEU A 63 0.71 -1.71 -7.71
CA LEU A 63 1.31 -2.52 -6.64
C LEU A 63 2.81 -2.30 -6.51
N LYS A 64 3.55 -2.26 -7.64
CA LYS A 64 4.99 -1.97 -7.64
C LYS A 64 5.29 -0.61 -7.03
N LYS A 65 4.51 0.41 -7.38
CA LYS A 65 4.65 1.75 -6.82
C LYS A 65 4.39 1.75 -5.30
N THR A 66 3.30 1.15 -4.85
CA THR A 66 2.98 1.06 -3.42
C THR A 66 4.06 0.32 -2.64
N VAL A 67 4.59 -0.80 -3.16
CA VAL A 67 5.68 -1.54 -2.52
C VAL A 67 6.95 -0.69 -2.43
N TYR A 68 7.26 0.10 -3.46
CA TYR A 68 8.41 1.01 -3.44
C TYR A 68 8.25 2.08 -2.36
N GLU A 69 7.10 2.76 -2.32
CA GLU A 69 6.80 3.79 -1.31
C GLU A 69 6.82 3.22 0.11
N GLN A 70 6.25 2.03 0.32
CA GLN A 70 6.30 1.35 1.62
C GLN A 70 7.73 1.01 2.07
N LYS A 71 8.60 0.63 1.13
CA LYS A 71 10.03 0.38 1.43
C LYS A 71 10.74 1.65 1.85
N GLU A 72 10.50 2.77 1.18
CA GLU A 72 11.09 4.06 1.55
C GLU A 72 10.61 4.53 2.94
N VAL A 73 9.31 4.44 3.21
CA VAL A 73 8.74 4.77 4.53
C VAL A 73 9.34 3.88 5.61
N ASN A 74 9.44 2.57 5.38
CA ASN A 74 10.04 1.65 6.35
C ASN A 74 11.53 1.95 6.61
N ALA A 75 12.29 2.32 5.58
CA ALA A 75 13.70 2.71 5.75
C ALA A 75 13.83 3.97 6.61
N SER A 76 12.99 4.98 6.35
CA SER A 76 12.95 6.23 7.13
C SER A 76 12.53 5.99 8.59
N LEU A 77 11.50 5.16 8.81
CA LEU A 77 11.08 4.79 10.16
C LEU A 77 12.16 4.03 10.91
N LYS A 78 12.86 3.11 10.25
CA LYS A 78 13.99 2.38 10.87
C LYS A 78 15.10 3.34 11.31
N GLN A 79 15.47 4.28 10.45
CA GLN A 79 16.45 5.32 10.80
C GLN A 79 15.99 6.13 12.02
N THR A 80 14.75 6.62 12.00
CA THR A 80 14.18 7.39 13.11
C THR A 80 14.20 6.60 14.43
N VAL A 81 13.86 5.31 14.38
CA VAL A 81 13.88 4.43 15.55
C VAL A 81 15.31 4.25 16.07
N ASP A 82 16.29 4.11 15.20
CA ASP A 82 17.69 3.94 15.61
C ASP A 82 18.26 5.23 16.22
N GLU A 83 17.94 6.40 15.66
CA GLU A 83 18.27 7.70 16.25
C GLU A 83 17.63 7.88 17.65
N GLN A 84 16.36 7.50 17.80
CA GLN A 84 15.68 7.55 19.09
C GLN A 84 16.32 6.64 20.14
N LYS A 85 16.78 5.44 19.75
CA LYS A 85 17.49 4.54 20.67
C LYS A 85 18.80 5.15 21.14
N GLU A 86 19.55 5.79 20.26
CA GLU A 86 20.80 6.47 20.62
C GLU A 86 20.55 7.62 21.60
N VAL A 87 19.51 8.43 21.34
CA VAL A 87 19.09 9.51 22.25
C VAL A 87 18.70 8.97 23.62
N ILE A 88 17.91 7.89 23.67
CA ILE A 88 17.51 7.23 24.93
C ILE A 88 18.73 6.70 25.69
N ALA A 89 19.68 6.08 24.99
CA ALA A 89 20.92 5.62 25.62
C ALA A 89 21.69 6.80 26.25
N GLY A 90 21.83 7.92 25.53
CA GLY A 90 22.47 9.12 26.07
C GLY A 90 21.75 9.72 27.28
N TYR A 91 20.41 9.67 27.33
CA TYR A 91 19.67 10.09 28.52
C TYR A 91 19.88 9.15 29.70
N LYS A 92 19.96 7.84 29.45
CA LYS A 92 20.22 6.85 30.49
C LYS A 92 21.60 7.06 31.13
N ASP A 93 22.63 7.27 30.32
CA ASP A 93 23.99 7.54 30.82
C ASP A 93 24.03 8.78 31.70
N LYS A 94 23.35 9.86 31.29
CA LYS A 94 23.21 11.09 32.11
C LYS A 94 22.48 10.82 33.42
N PHE A 95 21.43 10.01 33.40
CA PHE A 95 20.68 9.67 34.61
C PHE A 95 21.55 8.90 35.60
N GLU A 96 22.32 7.92 35.12
CA GLU A 96 23.27 7.17 35.94
C GLU A 96 24.37 8.09 36.53
N GLU A 97 24.84 9.08 35.76
CA GLU A 97 25.78 10.08 36.26
C GLU A 97 25.15 10.96 37.36
N TYR A 98 23.92 11.44 37.16
CA TYR A 98 23.20 12.22 38.16
C TYR A 98 22.98 11.45 39.45
N ASP A 99 22.57 10.17 39.37
CA ASP A 99 22.40 9.31 40.54
C ASP A 99 23.72 9.14 41.31
N ARG A 100 24.83 8.94 40.60
CA ARG A 100 26.16 8.84 41.21
C ARG A 100 26.56 10.14 41.92
N LEU A 101 26.38 11.29 41.26
CA LEU A 101 26.69 12.59 41.85
C LEU A 101 25.81 12.89 43.06
N PHE A 102 24.52 12.57 42.98
CA PHE A 102 23.59 12.72 44.09
C PHE A 102 24.02 11.87 45.29
N GLY A 103 24.39 10.60 45.07
CA GLY A 103 24.91 9.73 46.13
C GLY A 103 26.19 10.25 46.79
N GLN A 104 27.12 10.82 46.01
CA GLN A 104 28.33 11.47 46.54
C GLN A 104 28.00 12.71 47.38
N LEU A 105 27.07 13.55 46.90
CA LEU A 105 26.65 14.76 47.62
C LEU A 105 25.97 14.40 48.94
N PHE A 106 25.08 13.40 48.91
CA PHE A 106 24.38 12.91 50.09
C PHE A 106 25.34 12.32 51.13
N SER A 107 26.34 11.55 50.69
CA SER A 107 27.38 11.00 51.57
C SER A 107 28.23 12.10 52.22
N LYS A 108 28.60 13.16 51.48
CA LYS A 108 29.32 14.31 52.02
C LYS A 108 28.49 15.06 53.07
N LEU A 109 27.20 15.28 52.79
CA LEU A 109 26.28 15.93 53.73
C LEU A 109 26.14 15.14 55.04
N GLN A 110 26.11 13.81 54.99
CA GLN A 110 26.07 12.98 56.20
C GLN A 110 27.42 12.91 56.93
N GLY A 111 28.53 12.92 56.21
CA GLY A 111 29.88 12.95 56.78
C GLY A 111 30.21 14.26 57.52
N ASP A 112 29.66 15.39 57.07
CA ASP A 112 29.85 16.72 57.70
C ASP A 112 29.06 16.90 59.00
N GLN A 113 28.12 16.00 59.32
CA GLN A 113 27.35 16.05 60.58
C GLN A 113 28.06 15.35 61.77
N GLY A 114 29.30 14.89 61.59
CA GLY A 114 29.94 13.93 62.49
C GLY A 114 31.21 14.35 63.24
N THR A 115 31.82 15.51 62.98
CA THR A 115 32.98 15.94 63.79
C THR A 115 32.56 16.92 64.88
N PRO A 116 32.64 16.55 66.18
CA PRO A 116 32.59 17.54 67.24
C PRO A 116 33.71 18.55 66.99
N ARG A 117 33.33 19.83 66.90
CA ARG A 117 34.28 20.92 66.97
C ARG A 117 34.77 20.94 68.41
N ASP A 118 35.86 20.23 68.69
CA ASP A 118 36.50 20.27 70.01
C ASP A 118 36.89 21.73 70.31
N ASN A 119 36.43 22.20 71.47
CA ASN A 119 36.68 23.53 72.04
C ASN A 119 38.16 23.75 72.36
#